data_AF-A0A316UQ20-F1
#
_entry.id   AF-A0A316UQ20-F1
#
_cell.length_a   1.000
_cell.length_b   1.000
_cell.length_c   1.000
_cell.angle_alpha   90.00
_cell.angle_beta   90.00
_cell.angle_gamma   90.00
#
_symmetry.space_group_name_H-M   'P 1'
#
loop_
_entity.id
_entity.type
_entity.pdbx_description
1 polymer ?
#
loop_
_entity_poly.entity_id
_entity_poly.type
_entity_poly.pdbx_seq_one_letter_code
_entity_poly.pdbx_strand_id
1 'polypeptide(L)' 'MRPNSPLLIHIDLINALRDGVPFHLASNGALLTAGVDEKGVLPLKYVIKVESRKGEVVWERD' A
#
# COMPACT_ATOMS: atom_id res chain seq x y z
N MET A 1 7.79 3.42 -11.15
CA MET A 1 6.77 2.34 -11.10
C MET A 1 7.05 1.37 -12.23
N ARG A 2 7.19 0.06 -11.98
CA ARG A 2 7.37 -0.90 -13.08
C ARG A 2 6.06 -0.93 -13.88
N PRO A 3 6.09 -0.61 -15.19
CA PRO A 3 4.86 -0.43 -15.97
C PRO A 3 4.11 -1.73 -16.22
N ASN A 4 4.57 -2.87 -15.73
CA ASN A 4 3.97 -4.18 -15.97
C ASN A 4 3.54 -4.90 -14.67
N SER A 5 3.34 -4.17 -13.56
CA SER A 5 2.68 -4.80 -12.40
C SER A 5 1.27 -5.25 -12.80
N PRO A 6 0.91 -6.53 -12.62
CA PRO A 6 -0.41 -7.03 -12.98
C PRO A 6 -1.50 -6.59 -11.99
N LEU A 7 -1.09 -6.26 -10.76
CA LEU A 7 -1.97 -5.90 -9.65
C LEU A 7 -1.70 -4.48 -9.17
N LEU A 8 -2.76 -3.84 -8.70
CA LEU A 8 -2.77 -2.59 -7.94
C LEU A 8 -3.29 -2.90 -6.54
N ILE A 9 -2.47 -2.58 -5.52
CA ILE A 9 -2.80 -2.79 -4.11
C ILE A 9 -3.14 -1.43 -3.51
N HIS A 10 -4.35 -1.30 -2.97
CA HIS A 10 -4.85 -0.10 -2.34
C HIS A 10 -4.60 -0.17 -0.83
N ILE A 11 -3.94 0.86 -0.30
CA ILE A 11 -3.54 0.93 1.11
C ILE A 11 -4.41 1.93 1.89
N ASP A 12 -4.89 1.52 3.05
CA ASP A 12 -5.50 2.37 4.09
C ASP A 12 -4.43 3.24 4.76
N LEU A 13 -4.03 4.30 4.08
CA LEU A 13 -2.97 5.19 4.58
C LEU A 13 -3.35 5.84 5.91
N ILE A 14 -4.62 6.20 6.10
CA ILE A 14 -5.09 6.86 7.31
C ILE A 14 -4.96 5.93 8.51
N ASN A 15 -5.38 4.67 8.37
CA ASN A 15 -5.24 3.70 9.45
C ASN A 15 -3.77 3.41 9.78
N ALA A 16 -2.91 3.25 8.77
CA ALA A 16 -1.48 3.04 8.98
C ALA A 16 -0.81 4.21 9.71
N LEU A 17 -1.14 5.45 9.36
CA LEU A 17 -0.62 6.64 10.04
C LEU A 17 -1.11 6.74 11.49
N ARG A 18 -2.38 6.39 11.77
CA ARG A 18 -2.94 6.36 13.14
C ARG A 18 -2.24 5.33 14.02
N ASP A 19 -1.89 4.19 13.44
CA ASP A 19 -1.11 3.14 14.11
C ASP A 19 0.39 3.50 14.26
N GLY A 20 0.80 4.71 13.83
CA GLY A 20 2.16 5.20 14.00
C GLY A 20 3.16 4.74 12.95
N VAL A 21 2.70 4.18 11.82
CA VAL A 21 3.60 3.75 10.73
C VAL A 21 4.10 4.99 9.98
N PRO A 22 5.42 5.26 9.93
CA PRO A 22 5.96 6.43 9.24
C PRO A 22 5.89 6.26 7.72
N PHE A 23 5.53 7.34 7.05
CA PHE A 23 5.58 7.47 5.59
C PHE A 23 6.32 8.74 5.19
N HIS A 24 7.08 8.67 4.10
CA HIS A 24 7.86 9.77 3.56
C HIS A 24 7.51 9.99 2.08
N LEU A 25 7.25 11.22 1.69
CA LEU A 25 7.00 11.57 0.29
C LEU A 25 8.32 11.90 -0.40
N ALA A 26 8.69 11.12 -1.41
CA ALA A 26 9.84 11.37 -2.25
C ALA A 26 9.54 12.46 -3.31
N SER A 27 10.58 13.07 -3.85
CA SER A 27 10.47 14.15 -4.86
C SER A 27 9.76 13.72 -6.16
N ASN A 28 9.72 12.43 -6.46
CA ASN A 28 9.02 11.87 -7.62
C ASN A 28 7.56 11.48 -7.33
N GLY A 29 7.03 11.85 -6.16
CA GLY A 29 5.67 11.54 -5.73
C GLY A 29 5.48 10.13 -5.17
N ALA A 30 6.54 9.32 -5.05
CA ALA A 30 6.44 8.02 -4.38
C ALA A 30 6.31 8.19 -2.87
N LEU A 31 5.36 7.48 -2.26
CA LEU A 31 5.24 7.37 -0.81
C LEU A 31 6.02 6.14 -0.33
N LEU A 32 6.94 6.35 0.61
CA LEU A 32 7.88 5.33 1.11
C LEU A 32 7.60 5.04 2.57
N THR A 33 7.70 3.78 2.97
CA THR A 33 7.71 3.36 4.38
C THR A 33 8.73 2.26 4.58
N ALA A 34 9.39 2.24 5.74
CA ALA A 34 10.26 1.13 6.14
C ALA A 34 9.47 -0.11 6.61
N GLY A 35 8.13 -0.04 6.56
CA GLY A 35 7.26 -1.04 7.18
C GLY A 35 7.16 -0.85 8.69
N VAL A 36 6.39 -1.72 9.34
CA VAL A 36 6.24 -1.70 10.80
C VAL A 36 7.53 -2.15 11.46
N ASP A 37 7.97 -1.41 12.48
CA ASP A 37 9.23 -1.63 13.22
C ASP A 37 10.48 -1.74 12.32
N GLU A 38 10.49 -1.07 11.17
CA GLU A 38 11.58 -1.13 10.18
C GLU A 38 11.85 -2.54 9.61
N LYS A 39 10.90 -3.47 9.74
CA LYS A 39 11.03 -4.85 9.26
C LYS A 39 10.84 -5.01 7.75
N GLY A 40 10.61 -3.91 7.01
CA GLY A 40 10.38 -3.94 5.57
C GLY A 40 8.99 -4.43 5.15
N VAL A 41 8.06 -4.62 6.09
CA VAL A 41 6.74 -5.18 5.83
C VAL A 41 5.65 -4.21 6.29
N LEU A 42 4.74 -3.88 5.38
CA LEU A 42 3.46 -3.27 5.70
C LEU A 42 2.39 -4.38 5.85
N PRO A 43 1.82 -4.61 7.04
CA PRO A 43 0.85 -5.67 7.28
C PRO A 43 -0.42 -5.59 6.41
N LEU A 44 -0.99 -6.75 6.08
CA LEU A 44 -2.20 -6.86 5.25
C LEU A 44 -3.43 -6.17 5.84
N LYS A 45 -3.48 -5.89 7.15
CA LYS A 45 -4.58 -5.12 7.77
C LYS A 45 -4.73 -3.71 7.19
N TYR A 46 -3.68 -3.19 6.55
CA TYR A 46 -3.71 -1.90 5.87
C TYR A 46 -4.03 -2.02 4.37
N VAL A 47 -4.31 -3.20 3.83
CA VAL A 47 -4.77 -3.37 2.45
C VAL A 47 -6.30 -3.32 2.46
N ILE A 48 -6.89 -2.45 1.62
CA ILE A 48 -8.36 -2.32 1.52
C ILE A 48 -8.92 -3.01 0.28
N LYS A 49 -8.13 -3.06 -0.79
CA LYS A 49 -8.56 -3.59 -2.09
C LYS A 49 -7.36 -4.01 -2.91
N VAL A 50 -7.49 -5.08 -3.66
CA VAL A 50 -6.56 -5.49 -4.72
C VAL A 50 -7.34 -5.60 -6.02
N GLU A 51 -6.89 -4.89 -7.03
CA GLU A 51 -7.48 -4.95 -8.37
C GLU A 51 -6.43 -5.34 -9.39
N SER A 52 -6.86 -6.08 -10.41
CA SER A 52 -6.06 -6.24 -11.61
C SER A 52 -5.96 -4.90 -12.33
N ARG A 53 -4.93 -4.73 -13.15
CA ARG A 53 -4.80 -3.52 -13.97
C ARG A 53 -5.93 -3.33 -15.00
N LYS A 54 -6.76 -4.35 -15.21
CA LYS A 54 -7.97 -4.28 -16.04
C LYS A 54 -9.18 -3.76 -15.26
N GLY A 55 -9.03 -3.44 -13.98
CA GLY A 55 -10.09 -2.95 -13.10
C GLY A 55 -10.92 -4.05 -12.44
N GLU A 56 -10.54 -5.32 -12.58
CA GLU A 56 -11.21 -6.43 -11.91
C GLU A 56 -10.79 -6.47 -10.44
N VAL A 57 -11.75 -6.44 -9.52
CA VAL A 57 -11.48 -6.62 -8.09
C VAL A 57 -11.13 -8.09 -7.83
N VAL A 58 -9.89 -8.33 -7.41
CA VAL A 58 -9.38 -9.66 -7.07
C VAL A 58 -9.65 -9.98 -5.60
N TRP A 59 -9.62 -8.95 -4.76
CA TRP A 59 -9.87 -9.04 -3.33
C TRP A 59 -10.28 -7.68 -2.79
N GLU A 60 -11.18 -7.65 -1.82
CA GLU A 60 -11.59 -6.45 -1.09
C GLU A 60 -11.84 -6.83 0.37
N ARG A 61 -11.51 -5.93 1.29
CA ARG A 61 -11.79 -6.12 2.73
C ARG A 61 -13.29 -5.96 2.96
N ASP A 62 -13.89 -6.91 3.68
CA ASP A 62 -15.31 -6.88 4.10
C ASP A 62 -15.68 -5.60 4.87
#